data_AF-A0A2W5STI4-F1
#
_entry.id   AF-A0A2W5STI4-F1
#
_cell.length_a   1.000
_cell.length_b   1.000
_cell.length_c   1.000
_cell.angle_alpha   90.00
_cell.angle_beta   90.00
_cell.angle_gamma   90.00
#
_symmetry.space_group_name_H-M   'P 1'
#
loop_
_entity.id
_entity.type
_entity.pdbx_description
1 polymer ?
#
loop_
_entity_poly.entity_id
_entity_poly.type
_entity_poly.pdbx_seq_one_letter_code
_entity_poly.pdbx_strand_id
1 'polypeptide(L)'
;MVSRALLISLISATAAHAYTIGSAFSDPCHERITAAALGSVSIDLSDTDDRRPPILESERRLAGWLRERLGEASIEQPAADERVLNSLLIGVRHPDVEGWQLRDLASIRSLQLDLDGQSAHFLRSDTDLDEAGNVSAAAKSRAYMLSLIESSRISYELGGELVNVPTWIEHYPDVTVPLVEAVYLLAQALHALQDSFSHTYRGDDVAQVNVVLTYLGGFSPAWVERTSGPLHSSFLDQCTAPENEKAVAAATRASAELMAATVEYWRTRDRRSVELVLERWLTVHAGCNLDNAYCGSPTFTLVEEKKRTGGCTEVPGGVLLLGAAWLLRRRR
;
A
#
# COMPACT_ATOMS: atom_id res chain seq x y z
N MET A 1 -16.71 15.93 -47.89
CA MET A 1 -16.51 16.26 -46.46
C MET A 1 -16.74 14.99 -45.66
N VAL A 2 -15.66 14.34 -45.23
CA VAL A 2 -15.70 13.05 -44.51
C VAL A 2 -15.58 13.36 -43.02
N SER A 3 -16.68 13.21 -42.28
CA SER A 3 -16.66 13.25 -40.82
C SER A 3 -16.10 11.93 -40.29
N ARG A 4 -14.89 11.99 -39.72
CA ARG A 4 -14.32 10.91 -38.90
C ARG A 4 -15.00 10.95 -37.53
N ALA A 5 -15.79 9.92 -37.22
CA ALA A 5 -16.22 9.67 -35.85
C ALA A 5 -15.06 9.00 -35.10
N LEU A 6 -14.46 9.73 -34.17
CA LEU A 6 -13.43 9.23 -33.26
C LEU A 6 -14.16 8.49 -32.13
N LEU A 7 -14.10 7.16 -32.10
CA LEU A 7 -14.47 6.40 -30.90
C LEU A 7 -13.31 6.49 -29.92
N ILE A 8 -13.49 7.29 -28.86
CA ILE A 8 -12.57 7.34 -27.73
C ILE A 8 -12.92 6.14 -26.84
N SER A 9 -12.09 5.09 -26.88
CA SER A 9 -12.08 4.09 -25.79
C SER A 9 -11.47 4.76 -24.57
N LEU A 10 -12.29 5.05 -23.57
CA LEU A 10 -11.84 5.36 -22.22
C LEU A 10 -11.29 4.06 -21.62
N ILE A 11 -9.99 3.85 -21.79
CA ILE A 11 -9.24 2.87 -21.01
C ILE A 11 -9.13 3.46 -19.62
N SER A 12 -9.94 2.97 -18.69
CA SER A 12 -9.72 3.22 -17.26
C SER A 12 -8.43 2.51 -16.89
N ALA A 13 -7.31 3.24 -16.88
CA ALA A 13 -6.14 2.80 -16.15
C ALA A 13 -6.56 2.73 -14.68
N THR A 14 -6.80 1.52 -14.18
CA THR A 14 -6.89 1.30 -12.74
C THR A 14 -5.51 1.60 -12.20
N ALA A 15 -5.39 2.71 -11.48
CA ALA A 15 -4.22 3.02 -10.68
C ALA A 15 -3.85 1.77 -9.87
N ALA A 16 -2.61 1.31 -9.95
CA ALA A 16 -2.13 0.41 -8.91
C ALA A 16 -1.90 1.26 -7.68
N HIS A 17 -2.71 0.98 -6.69
CA HIS A 17 -2.35 1.20 -5.31
C HIS A 17 -1.91 -0.16 -4.78
N ALA A 18 -1.22 -0.22 -3.66
CA ALA A 18 -1.08 -1.46 -2.93
C ALA A 18 -2.41 -1.77 -2.22
N TYR A 19 -2.40 -2.31 -0.99
CA TYR A 19 -3.61 -2.26 -0.17
C TYR A 19 -4.25 -0.89 -0.30
N THR A 20 -5.50 -0.82 -0.78
CA THR A 20 -6.01 0.48 -1.19
C THR A 20 -6.19 1.41 0.01
N ILE A 21 -6.00 2.71 -0.18
CA ILE A 21 -6.46 3.71 0.79
C ILE A 21 -7.94 4.04 0.56
N GLY A 22 -8.60 4.52 1.61
CA GLY A 22 -10.01 4.87 1.56
C GLY A 22 -10.30 6.02 0.62
N SER A 23 -11.20 5.79 -0.34
CA SER A 23 -11.68 6.84 -1.24
C SER A 23 -13.17 6.64 -1.60
N ALA A 24 -13.71 7.47 -2.48
CA ALA A 24 -15.04 7.27 -3.05
C ALA A 24 -15.11 6.04 -3.98
N PHE A 25 -13.98 5.44 -4.34
CA PHE A 25 -13.86 4.38 -5.34
C PHE A 25 -13.07 3.16 -4.87
N SER A 26 -12.55 3.16 -3.64
CA SER A 26 -11.67 2.11 -3.10
C SER A 26 -11.90 1.89 -1.60
N ASP A 27 -11.68 0.65 -1.17
CA ASP A 27 -11.76 0.24 0.23
C ASP A 27 -10.58 0.81 1.05
N PRO A 28 -10.76 1.12 2.34
CA PRO A 28 -9.71 1.67 3.20
C PRO A 28 -8.84 0.55 3.82
N CYS A 29 -8.10 -0.20 3.01
CA CYS A 29 -7.36 -1.37 3.44
C CYS A 29 -6.19 -1.05 4.37
N HIS A 30 -5.34 -0.08 4.00
CA HIS A 30 -4.25 0.37 4.89
C HIS A 30 -4.78 0.85 6.25
N GLU A 31 -5.85 1.63 6.21
CA GLU A 31 -6.45 2.18 7.42
C GLU A 31 -7.10 1.08 8.27
N ARG A 32 -7.76 0.10 7.66
CA ARG A 32 -8.36 -1.06 8.35
C ARG A 32 -7.30 -1.94 9.02
N ILE A 33 -6.24 -2.29 8.30
CA ILE A 33 -5.15 -3.10 8.83
C ILE A 33 -4.47 -2.37 10.00
N THR A 34 -4.21 -1.08 9.84
CA THR A 34 -3.60 -0.24 10.88
C THR A 34 -4.50 -0.10 12.11
N ALA A 35 -5.80 0.13 11.92
CA ALA A 35 -6.76 0.23 13.01
C ALA A 35 -6.90 -1.10 13.78
N ALA A 36 -6.98 -2.22 13.07
CA ALA A 36 -7.03 -3.55 13.68
C ALA A 36 -5.74 -3.87 14.46
N ALA A 37 -4.58 -3.51 13.92
CA ALA A 37 -3.30 -3.67 14.59
C ALA A 37 -3.21 -2.83 15.88
N LEU A 38 -3.65 -1.57 15.83
CA LEU A 38 -3.73 -0.68 16.99
C LEU A 38 -4.62 -1.27 18.09
N GLY A 39 -5.67 -2.02 17.75
CA GLY A 39 -6.51 -2.72 18.73
C GLY A 39 -5.72 -3.65 19.67
N SER A 40 -4.56 -4.14 19.25
CA SER A 40 -3.70 -5.07 20.01
C SER A 40 -2.48 -4.41 20.65
N VAL A 41 -2.27 -3.10 20.47
CA VAL A 41 -1.06 -2.39 20.91
C VAL A 41 -1.44 -1.10 21.63
N SER A 42 -0.80 -0.82 22.76
CA SER A 42 -0.94 0.48 23.43
C SER A 42 0.21 1.39 23.04
N ILE A 43 -0.11 2.49 22.36
CA ILE A 43 0.82 3.60 22.14
C ILE A 43 0.56 4.62 23.26
N ASP A 44 1.36 4.51 24.32
CA ASP A 44 1.30 5.43 25.45
C ASP A 44 2.38 6.50 25.31
N LEU A 45 1.92 7.72 25.11
CA LEU A 45 2.73 8.93 24.94
C LEU A 45 2.67 9.85 26.17
N SER A 46 2.26 9.34 27.34
CA SER A 46 2.15 10.12 28.57
C SER A 46 3.47 10.82 28.96
N ASP A 47 4.62 10.18 28.74
CA ASP A 47 5.95 10.76 28.98
C ASP A 47 6.24 12.03 28.17
N THR A 48 5.44 12.29 27.12
CA THR A 48 5.58 13.43 26.21
C THR A 48 4.39 14.40 26.28
N ASP A 49 3.39 14.10 27.10
CA ASP A 49 2.07 14.76 27.02
C ASP A 49 2.09 16.22 27.49
N ASP A 50 2.82 16.51 28.57
CA ASP A 50 2.95 17.86 29.14
C ASP A 50 3.54 18.90 28.17
N ARG A 51 4.17 18.46 27.07
CA ARG A 51 4.78 19.33 26.05
C ARG A 51 3.86 19.60 24.86
N ARG A 52 2.78 18.84 24.70
CA ARG A 52 1.90 18.97 23.54
C ARG A 52 0.80 20.01 23.78
N PRO A 53 0.49 20.84 22.76
CA PRO A 53 -0.72 21.66 22.79
C PRO A 53 -1.97 20.79 23.00
N PRO A 54 -2.99 21.29 23.71
CA PRO A 54 -4.28 20.60 23.84
C PRO A 54 -4.86 20.22 22.47
N ILE A 55 -5.56 19.10 22.41
CA ILE A 55 -6.23 18.68 21.19
C ILE A 55 -7.40 19.61 20.83
N LEU A 56 -7.42 20.05 19.58
CA LEU A 56 -8.45 20.92 19.03
C LEU A 56 -9.72 20.14 18.71
N GLU A 57 -10.85 20.86 18.67
CA GLU A 57 -12.15 20.27 18.31
C GLU A 57 -12.18 19.71 16.88
N SER A 58 -11.47 20.35 15.95
CA SER A 58 -11.32 19.85 14.58
C SER A 58 -10.60 18.51 14.51
N GLU A 59 -9.60 18.30 15.37
CA GLU A 59 -8.84 17.05 15.43
C GLU A 59 -9.69 15.91 16.00
N ARG A 60 -10.51 16.18 17.02
CA ARG A 60 -11.48 15.22 17.56
C ARG A 60 -12.53 14.82 16.53
N ARG A 61 -13.07 15.81 15.79
CA ARG A 61 -14.02 15.55 14.71
C ARG A 61 -13.42 14.70 13.60
N LEU A 62 -12.17 14.95 13.24
CA LEU A 62 -11.45 14.15 12.26
C LEU A 62 -11.30 12.69 12.73
N ALA A 63 -10.89 12.49 13.99
CA ALA A 63 -10.77 11.16 14.57
C ALA A 63 -12.14 10.43 14.58
N GLY A 64 -13.22 11.14 14.92
CA GLY A 64 -14.59 10.62 14.85
C GLY A 64 -14.99 10.21 13.43
N TRP A 65 -14.73 11.06 12.43
CA TRP A 65 -15.02 10.76 11.02
C TRP A 65 -14.21 9.55 10.51
N LEU A 66 -12.94 9.44 10.88
CA LEU A 66 -12.10 8.28 10.53
C LEU A 66 -12.65 6.98 11.14
N ARG A 67 -13.08 7.01 12.41
CA ARG A 67 -13.72 5.87 13.09
C ARG A 67 -14.99 5.43 12.37
N GLU A 68 -15.86 6.38 12.03
CA GLU A 68 -17.11 6.10 11.28
C GLU A 68 -16.81 5.44 9.93
N ARG A 69 -15.82 5.95 9.19
CA ARG A 69 -15.44 5.43 7.88
C ARG A 69 -14.89 4.00 7.93
N LEU A 70 -14.20 3.63 9.01
CA LEU A 70 -13.68 2.28 9.23
C LEU A 70 -14.72 1.31 9.82
N GLY A 71 -15.86 1.83 10.30
CA GLY A 71 -16.87 1.10 11.03
C GLY A 71 -16.50 0.92 12.51
N GLU A 72 -17.50 1.04 13.41
CA GLU A 72 -17.31 1.03 14.87
C GLU A 72 -16.63 -0.23 15.41
N ALA A 73 -16.73 -1.37 14.71
CA ALA A 73 -16.13 -2.64 15.11
C ALA A 73 -14.60 -2.71 14.90
N SER A 74 -14.01 -1.75 14.17
CA SER A 74 -12.60 -1.81 13.76
C SER A 74 -11.62 -1.19 14.76
N ILE A 75 -12.11 -0.43 15.76
CA ILE A 75 -11.30 0.21 16.80
C ILE A 75 -11.96 -0.08 18.14
N GLU A 76 -11.74 -1.28 18.66
CA GLU A 76 -12.30 -1.72 19.96
C GLU A 76 -11.69 -0.98 21.16
N GLN A 77 -10.55 -0.28 20.99
CA GLN A 77 -9.95 0.46 22.09
C GLN A 77 -10.52 1.89 22.21
N PRO A 78 -11.23 2.22 23.30
CA PRO A 78 -11.59 3.60 23.64
C PRO A 78 -10.39 4.46 24.08
N ALA A 79 -9.17 3.93 24.10
CA ALA A 79 -8.01 4.53 24.77
C ALA A 79 -6.92 5.13 23.86
N ALA A 80 -7.00 4.95 22.52
CA ALA A 80 -6.06 5.67 21.66
C ALA A 80 -6.42 7.16 21.64
N ASP A 81 -5.49 8.00 22.10
CA ASP A 81 -5.53 9.46 21.93
C ASP A 81 -5.93 9.77 20.47
N GLU A 82 -6.93 10.63 20.30
CA GLU A 82 -7.48 10.99 18.98
C GLU A 82 -6.40 11.52 18.03
N ARG A 83 -5.38 12.21 18.57
CA ARG A 83 -4.23 12.66 17.78
C ARG A 83 -3.32 11.51 17.37
N VAL A 84 -3.15 10.49 18.20
CA VAL A 84 -2.42 9.26 17.84
C VAL A 84 -3.15 8.54 16.71
N LEU A 85 -4.47 8.41 16.81
CA LEU A 85 -5.28 7.80 15.75
C LEU A 85 -5.16 8.56 14.43
N ASN A 86 -5.30 9.90 14.46
CA ASN A 86 -5.12 10.74 13.28
C ASN A 86 -3.71 10.57 12.67
N SER A 87 -2.67 10.52 13.51
CA SER A 87 -1.28 10.38 13.08
C SER A 87 -1.04 9.03 12.38
N LEU A 88 -1.60 7.94 12.93
CA LEU A 88 -1.51 6.62 12.30
C LEU A 88 -2.26 6.57 10.97
N LEU A 89 -3.52 6.98 10.95
CA LEU A 89 -4.37 6.83 9.77
C LEU A 89 -4.00 7.79 8.64
N ILE A 90 -3.50 8.98 8.95
CA ILE A 90 -2.97 9.88 7.91
C ILE A 90 -1.58 9.42 7.47
N GLY A 91 -0.72 8.98 8.39
CA GLY A 91 0.63 8.54 8.07
C GLY A 91 0.67 7.29 7.20
N VAL A 92 -0.21 6.31 7.42
CA VAL A 92 -0.27 5.11 6.57
C VAL A 92 -0.78 5.41 5.16
N ARG A 93 -1.52 6.52 4.97
CA ARG A 93 -1.98 6.96 3.65
C ARG A 93 -0.91 7.74 2.90
N HIS A 94 0.03 8.36 3.62
CA HIS A 94 0.92 9.36 3.05
C HIS A 94 1.73 8.87 1.84
N PRO A 95 2.32 7.66 1.84
CA PRO A 95 3.09 7.21 0.67
C PRO A 95 2.28 7.09 -0.62
N ASP A 96 0.95 6.86 -0.53
CA ASP A 96 0.08 6.74 -1.70
C ASP A 96 -0.40 8.08 -2.27
N VAL A 97 -0.33 9.17 -1.48
CA VAL A 97 -0.94 10.45 -1.89
C VAL A 97 -0.07 11.67 -1.66
N GLU A 98 0.92 11.64 -0.78
CA GLU A 98 1.75 12.79 -0.36
C GLU A 98 0.95 14.06 0.02
N GLY A 99 -0.34 13.92 0.35
CA GLY A 99 -1.25 15.04 0.61
C GLY A 99 -2.01 15.55 -0.62
N TRP A 100 -1.73 15.02 -1.82
CA TRP A 100 -2.47 15.32 -3.06
C TRP A 100 -3.92 14.81 -3.02
N GLN A 101 -4.77 15.45 -3.82
CA GLN A 101 -6.13 14.99 -4.01
C GLN A 101 -6.13 13.73 -4.86
N LEU A 102 -6.90 12.71 -4.48
CA LEU A 102 -7.02 11.47 -5.27
C LEU A 102 -7.56 11.66 -6.70
N ARG A 103 -8.17 12.82 -6.98
CA ARG A 103 -8.65 13.20 -8.31
C ARG A 103 -7.62 13.94 -9.13
N ASP A 104 -6.50 14.35 -8.53
CA ASP A 104 -5.36 14.90 -9.25
C ASP A 104 -4.56 13.75 -9.88
N LEU A 105 -5.13 13.18 -10.93
CA LEU A 105 -4.56 12.02 -11.63
C LEU A 105 -3.17 12.32 -12.20
N ALA A 106 -2.82 13.59 -12.43
CA ALA A 106 -1.50 13.96 -12.92
C ALA A 106 -0.45 13.82 -11.82
N SER A 107 -0.72 14.37 -10.64
CA SER A 107 0.18 14.28 -9.47
C SER A 107 0.28 12.84 -8.96
N ILE A 108 -0.86 12.14 -8.82
CA ILE A 108 -0.89 10.74 -8.42
C ILE A 108 -0.14 9.86 -9.43
N ARG A 109 -0.28 10.10 -10.73
CA ARG A 109 0.50 9.38 -11.75
C ARG A 109 2.00 9.66 -11.61
N SER A 110 2.40 10.90 -11.33
CA SER A 110 3.80 11.25 -11.15
C SER A 110 4.41 10.52 -9.96
N LEU A 111 3.68 10.47 -8.84
CA LEU A 111 4.06 9.72 -7.65
C LEU A 111 4.20 8.22 -7.93
N GLN A 112 3.22 7.63 -8.62
CA GLN A 112 3.22 6.21 -8.99
C GLN A 112 4.33 5.82 -9.97
N LEU A 113 4.81 6.76 -10.77
CA LEU A 113 5.91 6.54 -11.72
C LEU A 113 7.28 6.92 -11.14
N ASP A 114 7.33 7.35 -9.87
CA ASP A 114 8.58 7.65 -9.21
C ASP A 114 9.38 6.36 -8.96
N LEU A 115 10.58 6.32 -9.54
CA LEU A 115 11.52 5.23 -9.41
C LEU A 115 12.10 5.16 -7.99
N ASP A 116 12.23 6.32 -7.32
CA ASP A 116 12.77 6.39 -5.97
C ASP A 116 11.73 5.97 -4.91
N GLY A 117 10.44 6.06 -5.25
CA GLY A 117 9.31 5.67 -4.39
C GLY A 117 9.09 4.16 -4.20
N GLN A 118 9.75 3.30 -4.99
CA GLN A 118 9.46 1.85 -4.99
C GLN A 118 9.72 1.18 -3.62
N SER A 119 10.68 1.71 -2.84
CA SER A 119 10.99 1.16 -1.50
C SER A 119 9.90 1.46 -0.47
N ALA A 120 9.12 2.53 -0.67
CA ALA A 120 7.98 2.85 0.18
C ALA A 120 6.82 1.88 -0.04
N HIS A 121 6.77 1.25 -1.22
CA HIS A 121 5.72 0.30 -1.61
C HIS A 121 6.20 -1.15 -1.70
N PHE A 122 7.39 -1.48 -1.20
CA PHE A 122 7.93 -2.85 -1.31
C PHE A 122 7.93 -3.41 -2.75
N LEU A 123 8.26 -2.58 -3.74
CA LEU A 123 8.27 -2.96 -5.16
C LEU A 123 9.71 -3.03 -5.71
N ARG A 124 9.86 -3.76 -6.82
CA ARG A 124 11.09 -3.75 -7.61
C ARG A 124 11.22 -2.45 -8.40
N SER A 125 12.39 -1.82 -8.31
CA SER A 125 12.81 -0.77 -9.24
C SER A 125 13.27 -1.36 -10.59
N ASP A 126 13.53 -0.48 -11.56
CA ASP A 126 14.08 -0.85 -12.88
C ASP A 126 15.49 -1.47 -12.81
N THR A 127 16.22 -1.23 -11.71
CA THR A 127 17.54 -1.82 -11.45
C THR A 127 17.50 -3.15 -10.70
N ASP A 128 16.35 -3.53 -10.14
CA ASP A 128 16.20 -4.80 -9.44
C ASP A 128 15.91 -5.90 -10.45
N LEU A 129 16.96 -6.56 -10.94
CA LEU A 129 16.90 -7.54 -12.03
C LEU A 129 17.11 -8.98 -11.53
N ASP A 130 16.49 -9.91 -12.26
CA ASP A 130 16.53 -11.35 -12.06
C ASP A 130 16.18 -11.77 -10.61
N GLU A 131 16.67 -12.91 -10.15
CA GLU A 131 16.40 -13.37 -8.78
C GLU A 131 17.02 -12.46 -7.71
N ALA A 132 18.21 -11.92 -7.98
CA ALA A 132 18.90 -11.00 -7.08
C ALA A 132 18.10 -9.72 -6.81
N GLY A 133 17.27 -9.30 -7.77
CA GLY A 133 16.37 -8.16 -7.63
C GLY A 133 15.35 -8.31 -6.51
N ASN A 134 14.90 -9.53 -6.19
CA ASN A 134 13.99 -9.76 -5.07
C ASN A 134 14.66 -9.41 -3.73
N VAL A 135 15.88 -9.90 -3.55
CA VAL A 135 16.68 -9.65 -2.34
C VAL A 135 17.03 -8.17 -2.24
N SER A 136 17.41 -7.55 -3.36
CA SER A 136 17.71 -6.12 -3.44
C SER A 136 16.50 -5.25 -3.07
N ALA A 137 15.33 -5.48 -3.67
CA ALA A 137 14.11 -4.73 -3.39
C ALA A 137 13.65 -4.87 -1.93
N ALA A 138 13.67 -6.10 -1.39
CA ALA A 138 13.34 -6.35 0.01
C ALA A 138 14.33 -5.66 0.97
N ALA A 139 15.63 -5.68 0.65
CA ALA A 139 16.65 -5.01 1.45
C ALA A 139 16.51 -3.48 1.44
N LYS A 140 16.25 -2.88 0.27
CA LYS A 140 15.99 -1.42 0.13
C LYS A 140 14.76 -1.01 0.93
N SER A 141 13.67 -1.76 0.83
CA SER A 141 12.43 -1.50 1.57
C SER A 141 12.61 -1.67 3.08
N ARG A 142 13.37 -2.68 3.53
CA ARG A 142 13.73 -2.84 4.94
C ARG A 142 14.56 -1.67 5.45
N ALA A 143 15.52 -1.19 4.65
CA ALA A 143 16.34 -0.02 5.01
C ALA A 143 15.48 1.24 5.11
N TYR A 144 14.51 1.42 4.20
CA TYR A 144 13.52 2.49 4.25
C TYR A 144 12.71 2.46 5.56
N MET A 145 12.09 1.31 5.88
CA MET A 145 11.34 1.14 7.14
C MET A 145 12.19 1.43 8.38
N LEU A 146 13.43 0.92 8.43
CA LEU A 146 14.34 1.17 9.55
C LEU A 146 14.71 2.66 9.68
N SER A 147 14.84 3.38 8.57
CA SER A 147 15.13 4.83 8.59
C SER A 147 13.97 5.66 9.15
N LEU A 148 12.72 5.29 8.81
CA LEU A 148 11.52 5.90 9.36
C LEU A 148 11.36 5.59 10.85
N ILE A 149 11.61 4.35 11.26
CA ILE A 149 11.54 3.94 12.67
C ILE A 149 12.60 4.64 13.51
N GLU A 150 13.81 4.83 12.98
CA GLU A 150 14.85 5.61 13.66
C GLU A 150 14.46 7.09 13.78
N SER A 151 13.94 7.69 12.70
CA SER A 151 13.46 9.07 12.72
C SER A 151 12.28 9.25 13.70
N SER A 152 11.39 8.26 13.74
CA SER A 152 10.28 8.16 14.69
C SER A 152 10.77 8.16 16.14
N ARG A 153 11.81 7.36 16.45
CA ARG A 153 12.43 7.34 17.78
C ARG A 153 13.05 8.69 18.13
N ILE A 154 13.79 9.31 17.21
CA ILE A 154 14.40 10.63 17.43
C ILE A 154 13.31 11.66 17.75
N SER A 155 12.21 11.68 16.98
CA SER A 155 11.07 12.58 17.22
C SER A 155 10.41 12.33 18.58
N TYR A 156 10.26 11.06 18.99
CA TYR A 156 9.77 10.71 20.33
C TYR A 156 10.68 11.27 21.43
N GLU A 157 12.00 11.14 21.31
CA GLU A 157 12.96 11.67 22.30
C GLU A 157 12.95 13.19 22.44
N LEU A 158 12.67 13.90 21.35
CA LEU A 158 12.51 15.36 21.36
C LEU A 158 11.22 15.80 22.05
N GLY A 159 10.35 14.85 22.42
CA GLY A 159 9.12 15.09 23.16
C GLY A 159 7.87 14.92 22.31
N GLY A 160 7.93 14.15 21.22
CA GLY A 160 6.78 13.88 20.37
C GLY A 160 6.27 15.14 19.68
N GLU A 161 7.15 15.80 18.93
CA GLU A 161 6.86 17.04 18.22
C GLU A 161 5.62 16.88 17.31
N LEU A 162 4.92 18.00 17.11
CA LEU A 162 3.82 18.05 16.16
C LEU A 162 4.34 18.47 14.79
N VAL A 163 4.02 17.67 13.79
CA VAL A 163 4.23 18.01 12.38
C VAL A 163 2.92 18.41 11.74
N ASN A 164 2.94 19.47 10.94
CA ASN A 164 1.78 19.97 10.20
C ASN A 164 1.76 19.33 8.81
N VAL A 165 0.84 18.40 8.58
CA VAL A 165 0.78 17.63 7.34
C VAL A 165 -0.40 18.08 6.48
N PRO A 166 -0.16 18.57 5.26
CA PRO A 166 -1.22 18.78 4.27
C PRO A 166 -1.94 17.46 4.00
N THR A 167 -3.24 17.44 4.25
CA THR A 167 -4.05 16.23 4.16
C THR A 167 -5.31 16.53 3.39
N TRP A 168 -5.58 15.70 2.38
CA TRP A 168 -6.88 15.70 1.73
C TRP A 168 -7.88 14.86 2.53
N ILE A 169 -8.96 15.49 2.97
CA ILE A 169 -10.12 14.84 3.59
C ILE A 169 -11.29 15.03 2.63
N GLU A 170 -12.11 14.00 2.44
CA GLU A 170 -13.22 14.05 1.48
C GLU A 170 -14.09 15.30 1.71
N HIS A 171 -14.28 16.10 0.65
CA HIS A 171 -14.97 17.41 0.64
C HIS A 171 -14.24 18.60 1.29
N TYR A 172 -13.06 18.40 1.90
CA TYR A 172 -12.25 19.47 2.49
C TYR A 172 -10.83 19.45 1.86
N PRO A 173 -10.61 20.19 0.76
CA PRO A 173 -9.28 20.32 0.19
C PRO A 173 -8.38 21.11 1.16
N ASP A 174 -7.09 20.76 1.16
CA ASP A 174 -6.01 21.55 1.76
C ASP A 174 -6.12 21.78 3.28
N VAL A 175 -6.50 20.73 4.04
CA VAL A 175 -6.49 20.78 5.50
C VAL A 175 -5.09 20.45 6.01
N THR A 176 -4.49 21.34 6.78
CA THR A 176 -3.27 21.03 7.53
C THR A 176 -3.64 20.41 8.86
N VAL A 177 -3.20 19.18 9.10
CA VAL A 177 -3.49 18.45 10.34
C VAL A 177 -2.22 18.40 11.19
N PRO A 178 -2.25 18.85 12.45
CA PRO A 178 -1.14 18.64 13.38
C PRO A 178 -1.13 17.18 13.84
N LEU A 179 -0.04 16.47 13.57
CA LEU A 179 0.14 15.05 13.88
C LEU A 179 1.32 14.86 14.82
N VAL A 180 1.28 13.84 15.67
CA VAL A 180 2.46 13.41 16.43
C VAL A 180 3.45 12.79 15.46
N GLU A 181 4.56 13.48 15.22
CA GLU A 181 5.52 13.13 14.16
C GLU A 181 6.08 11.71 14.35
N ALA A 182 6.45 11.33 15.56
CA ALA A 182 6.91 9.98 15.88
C ALA A 182 5.92 8.90 15.42
N VAL A 183 4.61 9.11 15.65
CA VAL A 183 3.55 8.17 15.27
C VAL A 183 3.30 8.20 13.76
N TYR A 184 3.33 9.38 13.16
CA TYR A 184 3.17 9.58 11.72
C TYR A 184 4.28 8.88 10.91
N LEU A 185 5.54 8.96 11.37
CA LEU A 185 6.68 8.27 10.75
C LEU A 185 6.60 6.74 10.92
N LEU A 186 6.17 6.26 12.10
CA LEU A 186 5.89 4.83 12.31
C LEU A 186 4.81 4.35 11.32
N ALA A 187 3.76 5.12 11.10
CA ALA A 187 2.69 4.74 10.19
C ALA A 187 3.13 4.61 8.72
N GLN A 188 4.08 5.43 8.27
CA GLN A 188 4.69 5.28 6.95
C GLN A 188 5.53 4.00 6.84
N ALA A 189 6.18 3.56 7.93
CA ALA A 189 6.86 2.27 7.96
C ALA A 189 5.87 1.10 7.95
N LEU A 190 4.72 1.25 8.63
CA LEU A 190 3.61 0.29 8.58
C LEU A 190 3.05 0.16 7.17
N HIS A 191 2.91 1.26 6.41
CA HIS A 191 2.49 1.23 5.01
C HIS A 191 3.39 0.29 4.18
N ALA A 192 4.71 0.52 4.20
CA ALA A 192 5.65 -0.32 3.45
C ALA A 192 5.63 -1.80 3.90
N LEU A 193 5.44 -2.06 5.20
CA LEU A 193 5.28 -3.43 5.70
C LEU A 193 3.97 -4.06 5.18
N GLN A 194 2.86 -3.33 5.16
CA GLN A 194 1.57 -3.79 4.66
C GLN A 194 1.65 -4.10 3.17
N ASP A 195 2.29 -3.22 2.38
CA ASP A 195 2.52 -3.42 0.95
C ASP A 195 3.35 -4.66 0.66
N SER A 196 4.26 -5.03 1.56
CA SER A 196 5.01 -6.28 1.40
C SER A 196 4.11 -7.52 1.32
N PHE A 197 2.83 -7.46 1.69
CA PHE A 197 1.88 -8.58 1.57
C PHE A 197 1.03 -8.53 0.28
N SER A 198 0.80 -7.36 -0.32
CA SER A 198 0.10 -7.22 -1.60
C SER A 198 1.06 -7.18 -2.81
N HIS A 199 2.30 -6.74 -2.60
CA HIS A 199 3.34 -6.57 -3.62
C HIS A 199 4.37 -7.69 -3.62
N THR A 200 3.99 -8.87 -3.14
CA THR A 200 4.81 -10.08 -3.24
C THR A 200 3.97 -11.30 -3.53
N TYR A 201 4.59 -12.31 -4.14
CA TYR A 201 4.08 -13.67 -4.00
C TYR A 201 4.74 -14.30 -2.78
N ARG A 202 3.94 -14.97 -1.95
CA ARG A 202 4.39 -15.57 -0.69
C ARG A 202 4.10 -17.06 -0.68
N GLY A 203 4.79 -17.78 0.21
CA GLY A 203 4.51 -19.20 0.47
C GLY A 203 3.20 -19.40 1.23
N ASP A 204 2.86 -20.66 1.50
CA ASP A 204 1.67 -21.01 2.29
C ASP A 204 1.70 -20.43 3.71
N ASP A 205 2.87 -20.20 4.30
CA ASP A 205 2.98 -19.62 5.63
C ASP A 205 2.76 -18.10 5.66
N VAL A 206 2.62 -17.47 4.48
CA VAL A 206 2.55 -16.01 4.23
C VAL A 206 3.67 -15.18 4.86
N ALA A 207 4.63 -15.79 5.54
CA ALA A 207 5.73 -15.10 6.21
C ALA A 207 6.92 -14.93 5.26
N GLN A 208 7.19 -15.94 4.42
CA GLN A 208 8.28 -15.88 3.45
C GLN A 208 7.86 -15.25 2.13
N VAL A 209 8.70 -14.34 1.63
CA VAL A 209 8.56 -13.70 0.32
C VAL A 209 9.21 -14.59 -0.74
N ASN A 210 8.44 -15.12 -1.68
CA ASN A 210 9.00 -15.89 -2.80
C ASN A 210 9.53 -14.94 -3.89
N VAL A 211 8.77 -13.91 -4.25
CA VAL A 211 9.15 -12.92 -5.27
C VAL A 211 8.53 -11.57 -4.94
N VAL A 212 9.25 -10.50 -5.24
CA VAL A 212 8.78 -9.12 -5.14
C VAL A 212 8.23 -8.70 -6.50
N LEU A 213 7.05 -8.07 -6.53
CA LEU A 213 6.42 -7.68 -7.79
C LEU A 213 7.05 -6.39 -8.35
N THR A 214 6.83 -6.14 -9.64
CA THR A 214 7.16 -4.85 -10.26
C THR A 214 5.90 -4.14 -10.74
N TYR A 215 5.85 -2.83 -10.57
CA TYR A 215 4.77 -2.00 -11.11
C TYR A 215 5.16 -1.36 -12.45
N LEU A 216 6.37 -0.81 -12.52
CA LEU A 216 6.83 0.00 -13.65
C LEU A 216 7.01 -0.81 -14.95
N GLY A 217 7.21 -2.13 -14.82
CA GLY A 217 7.22 -3.05 -15.95
C GLY A 217 5.99 -2.93 -16.86
N GLY A 218 4.81 -2.66 -16.29
CA GLY A 218 3.56 -2.57 -17.05
C GLY A 218 3.49 -1.40 -18.02
N PHE A 219 4.35 -0.39 -17.85
CA PHE A 219 4.40 0.81 -18.68
C PHE A 219 5.59 0.82 -19.66
N SER A 220 6.48 -0.17 -19.58
CA SER A 220 7.65 -0.30 -20.44
C SER A 220 7.44 -1.42 -21.47
N PRO A 221 7.54 -1.13 -22.79
CA PRO A 221 7.52 -2.19 -23.81
C PRO A 221 8.74 -3.12 -23.75
N ALA A 222 9.75 -2.78 -22.94
CA ALA A 222 10.93 -3.59 -22.70
C ALA A 222 10.80 -4.53 -21.48
N TRP A 223 9.65 -4.56 -20.81
CA TRP A 223 9.45 -5.45 -19.67
C TRP A 223 9.50 -6.92 -20.10
N VAL A 224 10.31 -7.69 -19.38
CA VAL A 224 10.44 -9.14 -19.54
C VAL A 224 10.31 -9.74 -18.15
N GLU A 225 9.21 -10.46 -17.90
CA GLU A 225 8.89 -11.04 -16.58
C GLU A 225 10.05 -11.79 -15.94
N ARG A 226 10.76 -12.60 -16.74
CA ARG A 226 11.91 -13.39 -16.31
C ARG A 226 13.02 -12.56 -15.66
N THR A 227 13.20 -11.32 -16.11
CA THR A 227 14.27 -10.42 -15.67
C THR A 227 13.76 -9.33 -14.74
N SER A 228 12.61 -8.74 -15.01
CA SER A 228 12.05 -7.64 -14.22
C SER A 228 11.18 -8.11 -13.05
N GLY A 229 10.82 -9.38 -13.01
CA GLY A 229 9.82 -9.92 -12.09
C GLY A 229 8.38 -9.80 -12.61
N PRO A 230 7.45 -10.52 -11.98
CA PRO A 230 6.02 -10.49 -12.32
C PRO A 230 5.41 -9.10 -12.09
N LEU A 231 4.45 -8.74 -12.94
CA LEU A 231 3.69 -7.51 -12.77
C LEU A 231 2.81 -7.58 -11.52
N HIS A 232 2.68 -6.44 -10.86
CA HIS A 232 1.68 -6.23 -9.83
C HIS A 232 0.26 -6.52 -10.35
N SER A 233 -0.60 -7.05 -9.47
CA SER A 233 -2.00 -7.33 -9.75
C SER A 233 -2.90 -6.59 -8.77
N SER A 234 -3.81 -5.76 -9.30
CA SER A 234 -4.75 -4.99 -8.50
C SER A 234 -5.77 -5.82 -7.72
N PHE A 235 -5.74 -7.15 -7.90
CA PHE A 235 -6.53 -8.08 -7.11
C PHE A 235 -5.94 -8.27 -5.70
N LEU A 236 -4.62 -8.23 -5.55
CA LEU A 236 -3.93 -8.45 -4.28
C LEU A 236 -4.16 -7.31 -3.27
N ASP A 237 -4.56 -6.16 -3.79
CA ASP A 237 -4.82 -4.93 -3.04
C ASP A 237 -6.18 -4.93 -2.31
N GLN A 238 -7.06 -5.86 -2.66
CA GLN A 238 -8.43 -5.93 -2.16
C GLN A 238 -8.47 -6.65 -0.82
N CYS A 239 -8.39 -5.91 0.28
CA CYS A 239 -8.45 -6.50 1.62
C CYS A 239 -9.81 -7.12 2.00
N THR A 240 -10.87 -6.80 1.26
CA THR A 240 -12.21 -7.35 1.46
C THR A 240 -12.48 -8.61 0.64
N ALA A 241 -11.58 -8.96 -0.29
CA ALA A 241 -11.68 -10.20 -1.05
C ALA A 241 -11.38 -11.40 -0.13
N PRO A 242 -12.29 -12.40 -0.04
CA PRO A 242 -12.08 -13.57 0.82
C PRO A 242 -10.77 -14.31 0.55
N GLU A 243 -10.31 -14.33 -0.70
CA GLU A 243 -9.06 -14.98 -1.10
C GLU A 243 -7.81 -14.30 -0.50
N ASN A 244 -7.91 -13.02 -0.14
CA ASN A 244 -6.83 -12.26 0.48
C ASN A 244 -6.87 -12.28 2.01
N GLU A 245 -7.88 -12.89 2.64
CA GLU A 245 -8.10 -12.87 4.10
C GLU A 245 -6.84 -13.29 4.88
N LYS A 246 -6.15 -14.34 4.41
CA LYS A 246 -4.92 -14.84 5.04
C LYS A 246 -3.77 -13.84 4.98
N ALA A 247 -3.60 -13.17 3.83
CA ALA A 247 -2.57 -12.14 3.66
C ALA A 247 -2.89 -10.91 4.53
N VAL A 248 -4.15 -10.48 4.56
CA VAL A 248 -4.62 -9.35 5.38
C VAL A 248 -4.43 -9.63 6.88
N ALA A 249 -4.77 -10.85 7.33
CA ALA A 249 -4.57 -11.26 8.71
C ALA A 249 -3.08 -11.26 9.10
N ALA A 250 -2.20 -11.70 8.19
CA ALA A 250 -0.75 -11.64 8.40
C ALA A 250 -0.21 -10.21 8.39
N ALA A 251 -0.65 -9.36 7.46
CA ALA A 251 -0.29 -7.94 7.42
C ALA A 251 -0.73 -7.22 8.71
N THR A 252 -1.91 -7.55 9.23
CA THR A 252 -2.41 -7.02 10.51
C THR A 252 -1.54 -7.45 11.69
N ARG A 253 -1.19 -8.74 11.74
CA ARG A 253 -0.29 -9.27 12.78
C ARG A 253 1.09 -8.64 12.71
N ALA A 254 1.69 -8.58 11.52
CA ALA A 254 3.00 -7.98 11.31
C ALA A 254 2.99 -6.49 11.69
N SER A 255 1.91 -5.77 11.35
CA SER A 255 1.73 -4.37 11.74
C SER A 255 1.67 -4.19 13.26
N ALA A 256 0.93 -5.06 13.97
CA ALA A 256 0.86 -5.01 15.43
C ALA A 256 2.22 -5.34 16.07
N GLU A 257 2.92 -6.36 15.57
CA GLU A 257 4.28 -6.72 16.02
C GLU A 257 5.27 -5.56 15.81
N LEU A 258 5.25 -4.91 14.64
CA LEU A 258 6.15 -3.79 14.34
C LEU A 258 5.83 -2.56 15.18
N MET A 259 4.53 -2.26 15.35
CA MET A 259 4.07 -1.16 16.19
C MET A 259 4.54 -1.35 17.64
N ALA A 260 4.32 -2.54 18.22
CA ALA A 260 4.75 -2.86 19.57
C ALA A 260 6.28 -2.80 19.73
N ALA A 261 7.03 -3.39 18.79
CA ALA A 261 8.49 -3.35 18.78
C ALA A 261 9.05 -1.93 18.66
N THR A 262 8.38 -1.07 17.90
CA THR A 262 8.78 0.34 17.75
C THR A 262 8.52 1.14 19.02
N VAL A 263 7.38 0.93 19.69
CA VAL A 263 7.09 1.55 21.00
C VAL A 263 8.08 1.08 22.06
N GLU A 264 8.47 -0.20 22.05
CA GLU A 264 9.55 -0.69 22.90
C GLU A 264 10.87 0.03 22.58
N TYR A 265 11.22 0.13 21.30
CA TYR A 265 12.44 0.80 20.84
C TYR A 265 12.52 2.27 21.27
N TRP A 266 11.40 3.00 21.22
CA TRP A 266 11.29 4.37 21.72
C TRP A 266 11.76 4.50 23.17
N ARG A 267 11.45 3.51 24.01
CA ARG A 267 11.75 3.52 25.45
C ARG A 267 13.13 2.97 25.78
N THR A 268 13.54 1.89 25.10
CA THR A 268 14.75 1.13 25.47
C THR A 268 15.98 1.54 24.67
N ARG A 269 15.81 2.18 23.50
CA ARG A 269 16.85 2.39 22.48
C ARG A 269 17.48 1.11 21.95
N ASP A 270 16.88 -0.05 22.22
CA ASP A 270 17.28 -1.32 21.62
C ASP A 270 16.40 -1.61 20.40
N ARG A 271 17.00 -1.55 19.21
CA ARG A 271 16.30 -1.77 17.95
C ARG A 271 16.10 -3.26 17.64
N ARG A 272 16.62 -4.18 18.45
CA ARG A 272 16.65 -5.61 18.12
C ARG A 272 15.26 -6.19 17.87
N SER A 273 14.26 -5.83 18.66
CA SER A 273 12.87 -6.27 18.47
C SER A 273 12.32 -5.85 17.10
N VAL A 274 12.59 -4.61 16.67
CA VAL A 274 12.17 -4.11 15.34
C VAL A 274 12.84 -4.93 14.24
N GLU A 275 14.14 -5.15 14.33
CA GLU A 275 14.91 -5.91 13.33
C GLU A 275 14.43 -7.34 13.20
N LEU A 276 14.06 -7.99 14.32
CA LEU A 276 13.48 -9.34 14.36
C LEU A 276 12.12 -9.44 13.66
N VAL A 277 11.25 -8.45 13.85
CA VAL A 277 9.95 -8.41 13.17
C VAL A 277 10.15 -8.29 11.67
N LEU A 278 11.00 -7.34 11.23
CA LEU A 278 11.28 -7.16 9.81
C LEU A 278 11.98 -8.40 9.20
N GLU A 279 12.90 -9.04 9.92
CA GLU A 279 13.52 -10.30 9.50
C GLU A 279 12.48 -11.41 9.30
N ARG A 280 11.53 -11.56 10.23
CA ARG A 280 10.49 -12.58 10.15
C ARG A 280 9.60 -12.44 8.91
N TRP A 281 9.16 -11.22 8.62
CA TRP A 281 8.11 -10.98 7.61
C TRP A 281 8.63 -10.65 6.21
N LEU A 282 9.90 -10.24 6.11
CA LEU A 282 10.50 -9.74 4.85
C LEU A 282 11.63 -10.64 4.33
N THR A 283 11.86 -11.81 4.92
CA THR A 283 12.86 -12.76 4.42
C THR A 283 12.45 -13.29 3.05
N VAL A 284 13.35 -13.14 2.08
CA VAL A 284 13.18 -13.64 0.71
C VAL A 284 13.65 -15.09 0.62
N HIS A 285 12.80 -15.95 0.10
CA HIS A 285 13.14 -17.33 -0.25
C HIS A 285 13.95 -17.36 -1.54
N ALA A 286 15.19 -17.86 -1.45
CA ALA A 286 16.10 -17.91 -2.59
C ALA A 286 15.65 -18.92 -3.65
N GLY A 287 15.93 -18.62 -4.92
CA GLY A 287 15.72 -19.53 -6.04
C GLY A 287 14.30 -19.60 -6.60
N CYS A 288 13.36 -18.75 -6.13
CA CYS A 288 12.02 -18.66 -6.69
C CYS A 288 11.99 -17.76 -7.93
N ASN A 289 11.53 -18.31 -9.05
CA ASN A 289 11.56 -17.66 -10.35
C ASN A 289 10.42 -18.17 -11.26
N LEU A 290 10.31 -17.64 -12.48
CA LEU A 290 9.26 -18.04 -13.42
C LEU A 290 9.33 -19.53 -13.80
N ASP A 291 10.52 -20.14 -13.90
CA ASP A 291 10.69 -21.53 -14.33
C ASP A 291 10.16 -22.55 -13.31
N ASN A 292 10.12 -22.18 -12.03
CA ASN A 292 9.53 -23.00 -10.97
C ASN A 292 8.20 -22.45 -10.45
N ALA A 293 7.51 -21.63 -11.25
CA ALA A 293 6.23 -21.01 -10.91
C ALA A 293 6.29 -20.26 -9.56
N TYR A 294 7.40 -19.54 -9.33
CA TYR A 294 7.70 -18.80 -8.10
C TYR A 294 7.64 -19.68 -6.86
N CYS A 295 8.32 -20.83 -6.94
CA CYS A 295 8.28 -21.90 -5.94
C CYS A 295 6.86 -22.43 -5.66
N GLY A 296 6.00 -22.47 -6.69
CA GLY A 296 4.62 -22.90 -6.56
C GLY A 296 3.78 -22.02 -5.63
N SER A 297 4.02 -20.70 -5.62
CA SER A 297 3.32 -19.80 -4.70
C SER A 297 1.79 -19.89 -4.87
N PRO A 298 1.01 -20.03 -3.78
CA PRO A 298 -0.44 -19.92 -3.84
C PRO A 298 -0.90 -18.54 -4.34
N THR A 299 -0.18 -17.46 -4.00
CA THR A 299 -0.46 -16.11 -4.49
C THR A 299 -0.32 -16.02 -6.00
N PHE A 300 0.71 -16.65 -6.58
CA PHE A 300 0.88 -16.71 -8.03
C PHE A 300 -0.31 -17.42 -8.69
N THR A 301 -0.71 -18.58 -8.17
CA THR A 301 -1.86 -19.35 -8.68
C THR A 301 -3.14 -18.50 -8.65
N LEU A 302 -3.38 -17.82 -7.52
CA LEU A 302 -4.50 -16.93 -7.34
C LEU A 302 -4.50 -15.77 -8.35
N VAL A 303 -3.35 -15.14 -8.58
CA VAL A 303 -3.23 -14.07 -9.59
C VAL A 303 -3.51 -14.61 -10.99
N GLU A 304 -2.96 -15.77 -11.37
CA GLU A 304 -3.24 -16.38 -12.68
C GLU A 304 -4.73 -16.70 -12.88
N GLU A 305 -5.42 -17.19 -11.85
CA GLU A 305 -6.86 -17.47 -11.90
C GLU A 305 -7.71 -16.19 -12.00
N LYS A 306 -7.24 -15.10 -11.38
CA LYS A 306 -7.94 -13.81 -11.31
C LYS A 306 -7.52 -12.84 -12.41
N LYS A 307 -6.51 -13.17 -13.22
CA LYS A 307 -6.23 -12.51 -14.49
C LYS A 307 -7.49 -12.57 -15.33
N ARG A 308 -8.29 -11.50 -15.29
CA ARG A 308 -9.43 -11.32 -16.20
C ARG A 308 -8.89 -11.50 -17.61
N THR A 309 -9.52 -12.37 -18.39
CA THR A 309 -9.41 -12.49 -19.85
C THR A 309 -9.95 -11.23 -20.53
N GLY A 310 -9.34 -10.07 -20.24
CA GLY A 310 -9.80 -8.74 -20.65
C GLY A 310 -8.68 -7.70 -20.78
N GLY A 311 -7.41 -8.11 -20.74
CA GLY A 311 -6.29 -7.33 -21.27
C GLY A 311 -5.84 -7.99 -22.57
N CYS A 312 -5.60 -7.21 -23.63
CA CYS A 312 -5.35 -7.70 -24.99
C CYS A 312 -4.31 -8.84 -25.03
N THR A 313 -4.77 -10.08 -25.05
CA THR A 313 -4.02 -11.15 -25.69
C THR A 313 -4.09 -10.87 -27.19
N GLU A 314 -2.94 -10.74 -27.84
CA GLU A 314 -2.87 -10.82 -29.28
C GLU A 314 -3.62 -12.08 -29.70
N VAL A 315 -4.75 -11.93 -30.38
CA VAL A 315 -5.36 -13.06 -31.10
C VAL A 315 -4.50 -13.25 -32.34
N PRO A 316 -3.70 -14.33 -32.45
CA PRO A 316 -2.94 -14.57 -33.66
C PRO A 316 -3.95 -15.03 -34.71
N GLY A 317 -4.24 -14.16 -35.67
CA GLY A 317 -5.01 -14.51 -36.88
C GLY A 317 -6.51 -14.68 -36.66
N GLY A 318 -7.27 -13.58 -36.71
CA GLY A 318 -8.72 -13.61 -36.81
C GLY A 318 -9.20 -12.60 -37.85
N VAL A 319 -9.43 -13.06 -39.08
CA VAL A 319 -10.06 -12.29 -40.16
C VAL A 319 -11.42 -11.80 -39.68
N LEU A 320 -11.59 -10.47 -39.61
CA LEU A 320 -12.88 -9.81 -39.37
C LEU A 320 -13.83 -10.08 -40.53
N LEU A 321 -14.63 -11.14 -40.40
CA LEU A 321 -15.95 -11.25 -41.00
C LEU A 321 -16.98 -10.84 -39.94
N LEU A 322 -18.05 -10.20 -40.40
CA LEU A 322 -19.24 -9.68 -39.71
C LEU A 322 -19.18 -8.16 -39.44
N GLY A 323 -20.13 -7.32 -39.89
CA GLY A 323 -21.49 -7.64 -40.31
C GLY A 323 -22.05 -6.66 -41.35
N ALA A 324 -22.44 -7.24 -42.48
CA ALA A 324 -23.33 -6.68 -43.50
C ALA A 324 -24.81 -6.68 -43.05
N ALA A 325 -25.10 -6.24 -41.82
CA ALA A 325 -26.46 -6.25 -41.26
C ALA A 325 -27.18 -4.88 -41.32
N TRP A 326 -26.59 -3.88 -41.99
CA TRP A 326 -27.14 -2.51 -42.03
C TRP A 326 -27.58 -2.04 -43.43
N LEU A 327 -27.87 -2.96 -44.37
CA LEU A 327 -28.30 -2.59 -45.73
C LEU A 327 -29.72 -3.04 -46.13
N LEU A 328 -30.51 -3.64 -45.22
CA LEU A 328 -31.87 -4.06 -45.56
C LEU A 328 -33.01 -3.29 -44.86
N ARG A 329 -32.72 -2.17 -44.19
CA ARG A 329 -33.78 -1.35 -43.53
C ARG A 329 -34.02 0.04 -44.13
N ARG A 330 -33.60 0.27 -45.37
CA ARG A 330 -33.97 1.48 -46.14
C ARG A 330 -34.42 1.14 -47.57
N ARG A 331 -35.47 0.33 -47.70
CA ARG A 331 -36.39 0.34 -48.86
C ARG A 331 -37.76 -0.20 -48.45
N ARG A 332 -38.56 0.67 -47.82
CA ARG A 332 -40.03 0.81 -47.97
C ARG A 332 -40.48 1.94 -47.07
#